data_AF-A0A951BH46-F1
#
_entry.id   AF-A0A951BH46-F1
#
_cell.length_a   1.000
_cell.length_b   1.000
_cell.length_c   1.000
_cell.angle_alpha   90.00
_cell.angle_beta   90.00
_cell.angle_gamma   90.00
#
_symmetry.space_group_name_H-M   'P 1'
#
loop_
_entity.id
_entity.type
_entity.pdbx_description
1 polymer ?
#
loop_
_entity_poly.entity_id
_entity_poly.type
_entity_poly.pdbx_seq_one_letter_code
_entity_poly.pdbx_strand_id
1 'polypeptide(L)' 'VGQRRPFTLIFRGPPGNVLREGLYTMEVDAGPAFDLYIIPVYTPARDRQDYQAVFN' A
#
# COMPACT_ATOMS: atom_id res chain seq x y z
N VAL A 1 -4.83 26.06 -2.43
CA VAL A 1 -4.81 24.59 -2.25
C VAL A 1 -6.23 24.09 -2.42
N GLY A 2 -6.52 23.33 -3.48
CA GLY A 2 -7.86 22.80 -3.77
C GLY A 2 -8.07 21.43 -3.11
N GLN A 3 -9.31 21.09 -2.77
CA GLN A 3 -9.65 19.74 -2.31
C GLN A 3 -9.32 18.75 -3.44
N ARG A 4 -8.40 17.82 -3.18
CA ARG A 4 -8.13 16.69 -4.05
C ARG A 4 -9.25 15.66 -3.85
N ARG A 5 -9.58 14.92 -4.90
CA ARG A 5 -10.58 13.85 -4.82
C ARG A 5 -9.87 12.61 -4.28
N PRO A 6 -10.42 11.96 -3.25
CA PRO A 6 -9.80 10.78 -2.71
C PRO A 6 -9.73 9.69 -3.78
N PHE A 7 -8.60 8.97 -3.81
CA PHE A 7 -8.42 7.82 -4.68
C PHE A 7 -7.64 6.72 -3.95
N THR A 8 -7.77 5.51 -4.46
CA THR A 8 -7.15 4.32 -3.88
C THR A 8 -6.19 3.71 -4.88
N LEU A 9 -5.01 3.29 -4.40
CA LEU A 9 -4.12 2.40 -5.13
C LEU A 9 -4.17 1.01 -4.51
N ILE A 10 -4.24 -0.01 -5.38
CA ILE A 10 -4.11 -1.41 -4.99
C ILE A 10 -2.74 -1.90 -5.45
N PHE A 11 -1.90 -2.29 -4.49
CA PHE A 11 -0.57 -2.83 -4.73
C PHE A 11 -0.60 -4.35 -4.66
N ARG A 12 0.16 -5.01 -5.54
CA ARG A 12 0.37 -6.45 -5.50
C ARG A 12 1.73 -6.74 -4.88
N GLY A 13 1.72 -7.44 -3.76
CA GLY A 13 2.91 -7.96 -3.09
C GLY A 13 3.11 -9.46 -3.34
N PRO A 14 4.31 -9.98 -3.01
CA PRO A 14 4.58 -11.41 -3.05
C PRO A 14 3.68 -12.18 -2.07
N PRO A 15 3.44 -13.48 -2.29
CA PRO A 15 2.76 -14.32 -1.32
C PRO A 15 3.64 -14.49 -0.08
N GLY A 16 3.04 -14.66 1.11
CA GLY A 16 3.79 -14.94 2.34
C GLY A 16 3.46 -13.98 3.49
N ASN A 17 4.48 -13.39 4.11
CA ASN A 17 4.32 -12.53 5.29
C ASN A 17 3.50 -11.27 4.95
N VAL A 18 2.23 -11.32 5.32
CA VAL A 18 1.29 -10.21 5.12
C VAL A 18 1.66 -9.07 6.05
N LEU A 19 2.05 -7.92 5.49
CA LEU A 19 2.12 -6.67 6.25
C LEU A 19 0.79 -6.40 6.94
N ARG A 20 0.85 -6.10 8.24
CA ARG A 20 -0.32 -5.71 9.01
C ARG A 20 -0.78 -4.32 8.58
N GLU A 21 -2.02 -3.99 8.89
CA GLU A 21 -2.48 -2.61 8.73
C GLU A 21 -1.59 -1.64 9.54
N GLY A 22 -1.18 -0.53 8.92
CA GLY A 22 -0.35 0.48 9.59
C GLY A 22 0.37 1.43 8.65
N LEU A 23 1.09 2.39 9.23
CA LEU A 23 1.94 3.34 8.52
C LEU A 23 3.35 2.76 8.35
N TYR A 24 3.84 2.70 7.11
CA TYR A 24 5.16 2.19 6.77
C TYR A 24 5.96 3.23 6.00
N THR A 25 7.21 3.44 6.39
CA THR A 25 8.15 4.23 5.59
C THR A 25 8.66 3.36 4.44
N MET A 26 8.43 3.82 3.21
CA MET A 26 8.95 3.20 2.00
C MET A 26 10.12 4.01 1.47
N GLU A 27 11.22 3.32 1.18
CA GLU A 27 12.38 3.90 0.50
C GLU A 27 12.30 3.53 -0.99
N VAL A 28 12.52 4.52 -1.85
CA VAL A 28 12.66 4.32 -3.30
C VAL A 28 14.13 4.47 -3.65
N ASP A 29 14.67 3.54 -4.44
CA ASP A 29 16.07 3.66 -4.89
C ASP A 29 16.28 4.97 -5.65
N ALA A 30 17.27 5.75 -5.21
CA ALA A 30 17.55 7.12 -5.64
C ALA A 30 16.35 8.12 -5.54
N GLY A 31 15.33 7.80 -4.74
CA GLY A 31 14.11 8.61 -4.58
C GLY A 31 13.86 9.08 -3.13
N PRO A 32 12.83 9.90 -2.91
CA PRO A 32 12.43 10.30 -1.57
C PRO A 32 11.81 9.11 -0.82
N ALA A 33 12.05 9.06 0.50
CA ALA A 33 11.27 8.22 1.39
C ALA A 33 9.87 8.83 1.61
N PHE A 34 8.87 7.99 1.72
CA PHE A 34 7.51 8.43 2.06
C PHE A 34 6.80 7.42 2.95
N ASP A 35 5.94 7.94 3.83
CA ASP A 35 5.11 7.12 4.70
C ASP A 35 3.79 6.79 3.99
N LEU A 36 3.48 5.50 3.91
CA LEU A 36 2.26 4.97 3.30
C LEU A 36 1.44 4.20 4.32
N TYR A 37 0.15 4.52 4.43
CA TYR A 37 -0.78 3.75 5.24
C TYR A 37 -1.29 2.56 4.43
N ILE A 38 -0.93 1.35 4.86
CA ILE A 38 -1.21 0.09 4.18
C ILE A 38 -2.37 -0.61 4.88
N ILE A 39 -3.33 -1.11 4.09
CA ILE A 39 -4.43 -1.96 4.55
C ILE A 39 -4.35 -3.29 3.79
N PRO A 40 -4.16 -4.44 4.45
CA PRO A 40 -4.16 -5.73 3.77
C PRO A 40 -5.56 -6.07 3.23
N VAL A 41 -5.64 -6.52 1.98
CA VAL A 41 -6.88 -7.01 1.38
C VAL A 41 -6.97 -8.52 1.61
N TYR A 42 -8.16 -9.06 1.89
CA TYR A 42 -8.33 -10.51 1.87
C TYR A 42 -8.13 -11.01 0.43
N THR A 43 -7.02 -11.73 0.20
CA THR A 43 -6.61 -12.20 -1.14
C THR A 43 -6.61 -13.72 -1.18
N PRO A 44 -7.66 -14.38 -1.73
CA PRO A 44 -7.72 -15.84 -1.83
C PRO A 44 -6.66 -16.46 -2.75
N ALA A 45 -6.06 -15.67 -3.63
CA ALA A 45 -5.05 -16.14 -4.56
C ALA A 45 -3.77 -16.55 -3.81
N ARG A 46 -3.22 -17.71 -4.14
CA ARG A 46 -2.05 -18.28 -3.42
C ARG A 46 -0.71 -17.69 -3.86
N ASP A 47 -0.70 -16.94 -4.95
CA ASP A 47 0.49 -16.43 -5.62
C ASP A 47 0.79 -14.95 -5.30
N ARG A 48 -0.05 -14.30 -4.49
CA ARG A 48 0.10 -12.88 -4.17
C ARG A 48 -0.62 -12.48 -2.89
N GLN A 49 -0.33 -11.27 -2.44
CA GLN A 49 -1.09 -10.55 -1.43
C GLN A 49 -1.41 -9.15 -1.97
N ASP A 50 -2.67 -8.74 -1.96
CA ASP A 50 -3.06 -7.41 -2.41
C ASP A 50 -3.15 -6.46 -1.20
N TYR A 51 -2.77 -5.19 -1.40
CA TYR A 51 -2.77 -4.13 -0.38
C TYR A 51 -3.44 -2.88 -0.91
N GLN A 52 -4.14 -2.17 -0.03
CA GLN A 52 -4.78 -0.91 -0.34
C GLN A 52 -4.06 0.25 0.35
N ALA A 53 -3.88 1.37 -0.35
CA ALA A 53 -3.56 2.66 0.24
C ALA A 53 -4.48 3.76 -0.31
N VAL A 54 -4.91 4.66 0.58
CA VAL A 54 -5.87 5.74 0.27
C VAL A 54 -5.16 7.08 0.30
N PHE A 55 -5.38 7.88 -0.73
CA PHE A 55 -4.83 9.23 -0.88
C PHE A 55 -5.98 10.23 -0.91
N ASN A 56 -5.81 11.37 -0.24
CA ASN A 56 -6.77 12.48 -0.21
C ASN A 56 -6.36 13.63 -1.10
#